data_AF-M1CRQ2-F1
#
_entry.id   AF-M1CRQ2-F1
#
_cell.length_a   1.000
_cell.length_b   1.000
_cell.length_c   1.000
_cell.angle_alpha   90.00
_cell.angle_beta   90.00
_cell.angle_gamma   90.00
#
_symmetry.space_group_name_H-M   'P 1'
#
loop_
_entity.id
_entity.type
_entity.pdbx_description
1 polymer ?
#
loop_
_entity_poly.entity_id
_entity_poly.type
_entity_poly.pdbx_seq_one_letter_code
_entity_poly.pdbx_strand_id
1 'polypeptide(L)'
;MIIGFLDTGIIPDHPSFNDEGVPPPPAKWKGKCEFNFTTACNNKLIGARYFQEFGNRTPLDENGHGTHVASTAAGNFVSGANVFGLSNGTASGVAPLAHVAMYKVCDASAACSESDTFAAMDAAIEDGVDVISISIDDISRPFWEDSIALCSFTAIQNGILVSTTAGNMGPEHGTVANGAPWLLTVGASTTDRKLRATVLLGNSEEIDGESAFQPEDFSQTLLPLVYPRKSSSDLMAPFCNAESLKNINVKGKIVFCEDGGKINRLDKGHFVKDAGGAGMILMNEEPQGFTIQAEPHVLPAAHISFIDGLKIKAYINSTSTPVASFLFKGTIFGDDHAPAVAAFSSRGPFPESPGILKPDIIGPGISILAAWPTSVENNTNKKSTFDTLSGTSMSCPHLSGVVTLIKSAHPEWSPSAIKSAIMTTADLVNLRNNPIEDERGLRADFFATGADHVNPLRANDPGLIYDIQPNEYIPYLCGLYPSRAVSLIVLQEVNCSSTTPEAELNYPSFSIRLGSDLQAYTRTVTNVGEPISSYTLEIVPPQGVDVKVEPSTLHFSEMYQKKTYQVTFNRSISNISATFVQGFVKWTSSKYFVRSPIVVTLVP
;
A
#
# COMPACT_ATOMS: atom_id res chain seq x y z
N MET A 1 16.66 9.73 -12.56
CA MET A 1 15.18 9.86 -12.40
C MET A 1 14.89 10.64 -11.14
N ILE A 2 13.79 11.41 -11.13
CA ILE A 2 13.37 12.27 -10.02
C ILE A 2 12.00 11.81 -9.52
N ILE A 3 11.91 11.46 -8.23
CA ILE A 3 10.63 11.13 -7.59
C ILE A 3 10.16 12.34 -6.79
N GLY A 4 8.97 12.85 -7.12
CA GLY A 4 8.26 13.85 -6.35
C GLY A 4 7.40 13.20 -5.26
N PHE A 5 7.51 13.67 -4.02
CA PHE A 5 6.72 13.19 -2.88
C PHE A 5 5.82 14.31 -2.37
N LEU A 6 4.52 14.05 -2.26
CA LEU A 6 3.57 14.93 -1.59
C LEU A 6 3.24 14.33 -0.23
N ASP A 7 3.75 14.93 0.84
CA ASP A 7 3.70 14.35 2.19
C ASP A 7 3.90 15.39 3.32
N THR A 8 4.26 14.96 4.53
CA THR A 8 4.49 15.79 5.73
C THR A 8 5.82 16.56 5.75
N GLY A 9 6.64 16.39 4.72
CA GLY A 9 7.96 17.03 4.58
C GLY A 9 9.11 16.02 4.63
N ILE A 10 10.33 16.52 4.82
CA ILE A 10 11.53 15.67 4.91
C ILE A 10 12.55 16.18 5.93
N ILE A 11 13.28 15.27 6.59
CA ILE A 11 14.50 15.58 7.34
C ILE A 11 15.73 15.48 6.43
N PRO A 12 16.32 16.60 5.99
CA PRO A 12 17.33 16.61 4.93
C PRO A 12 18.68 16.00 5.34
N ASP A 13 19.04 16.04 6.62
CA ASP A 13 20.31 15.57 7.16
C ASP A 13 20.30 14.08 7.57
N HIS A 14 19.16 13.39 7.39
CA HIS A 14 19.11 11.96 7.64
C HIS A 14 20.02 11.20 6.64
N PRO A 15 20.82 10.20 7.08
CA PRO A 15 21.77 9.51 6.19
C PRO A 15 21.14 8.86 4.96
N SER A 16 19.85 8.50 4.99
CA SER A 16 19.14 8.00 3.79
C SER A 16 19.05 9.03 2.66
N PHE A 17 19.31 10.31 2.92
CA PHE A 17 19.33 11.37 1.91
C PHE A 17 20.73 11.93 1.67
N ASN A 18 21.76 11.18 2.06
CA ASN A 18 23.12 11.46 1.62
C ASN A 18 23.24 11.25 0.09
N ASP A 19 24.15 11.98 -0.54
CA ASP A 19 24.32 11.99 -1.99
C ASP A 19 25.54 11.20 -2.49
N GLU A 20 26.09 10.33 -1.64
CA GLU A 20 27.17 9.43 -2.03
C GLU A 20 26.72 8.52 -3.17
N GLY A 21 27.47 8.55 -4.28
CA GLY A 21 27.16 7.75 -5.48
C GLY A 21 25.99 8.27 -6.31
N VAL A 22 25.33 9.37 -5.91
CA VAL A 22 24.21 9.95 -6.64
C VAL A 22 24.75 10.98 -7.66
N PRO A 23 24.44 10.86 -8.96
CA PRO A 23 24.92 11.82 -9.96
C PRO A 23 24.33 13.23 -9.71
N PRO A 24 24.86 14.29 -10.33
CA PRO A 24 24.24 15.61 -10.25
C PRO A 24 22.79 15.62 -10.76
N PRO A 25 21.93 16.54 -10.30
CA PRO A 25 20.55 16.67 -10.76
C PRO A 25 20.47 16.77 -12.30
N PRO A 26 19.47 16.15 -12.94
CA PRO A 26 19.32 16.22 -14.40
C PRO A 26 19.09 17.65 -14.86
N ALA A 27 19.60 18.03 -16.04
CA ALA A 27 19.47 19.39 -16.57
C ALA A 27 18.03 19.88 -16.76
N LYS A 28 17.05 18.97 -16.82
CA LYS A 28 15.62 19.29 -16.90
C LYS A 28 15.02 19.76 -15.57
N TRP A 29 15.71 19.51 -14.45
CA TRP A 29 15.22 19.86 -13.12
C TRP A 29 15.15 21.37 -12.95
N LYS A 30 13.98 21.88 -12.55
CA LYS A 30 13.71 23.31 -12.34
C LYS A 30 13.29 23.65 -10.92
N GLY A 31 13.13 22.65 -10.07
CA GLY A 31 12.70 22.86 -8.69
C GLY A 31 13.74 23.58 -7.84
N LYS A 32 13.30 23.92 -6.63
CA LYS A 32 14.04 24.76 -5.68
C LYS A 32 14.12 24.12 -4.30
N CYS A 33 15.05 24.63 -3.50
CA CYS A 33 15.26 24.22 -2.12
C CYS A 33 14.81 25.35 -1.18
N GLU A 34 13.69 25.16 -0.49
CA GLU A 34 13.06 26.17 0.37
C GLU A 34 13.36 25.96 1.86
N PHE A 35 14.53 25.42 2.18
CA PHE A 35 15.05 25.42 3.54
C PHE A 35 15.71 26.75 3.89
N ASN A 36 15.67 27.12 5.16
CA ASN A 36 16.33 28.33 5.68
C ASN A 36 17.87 28.21 5.76
N PHE A 37 18.44 27.07 5.37
CA PHE A 37 19.88 26.81 5.37
C PHE A 37 20.32 26.17 4.04
N THR A 38 21.46 26.62 3.52
CA THR A 38 21.90 26.34 2.15
C THR A 38 22.40 24.90 1.91
N THR A 39 22.68 24.15 2.98
CA THR A 39 23.22 22.78 2.91
C THR A 39 22.15 21.70 2.92
N ALA A 40 20.86 22.06 2.91
CA ALA A 40 19.77 21.11 3.04
C ALA A 40 19.56 20.24 1.80
N CYS A 41 19.66 20.83 0.60
CA CYS A 41 19.60 20.09 -0.65
C CYS A 41 20.99 19.75 -1.16
N ASN A 42 21.11 18.59 -1.80
CA ASN A 42 22.33 18.01 -2.32
C ASN A 42 22.01 17.25 -3.62
N ASN A 43 22.88 16.36 -4.11
CA ASN A 43 22.54 15.60 -5.32
C ASN A 43 21.46 14.53 -5.09
N LYS A 44 21.15 14.18 -3.84
CA LYS A 44 20.09 13.23 -3.47
C LYS A 44 18.73 13.89 -3.26
N LEU A 45 18.63 14.79 -2.28
CA LEU A 45 17.50 15.67 -2.07
C LEU A 45 17.71 16.93 -2.90
N ILE A 46 17.15 16.96 -4.10
CA ILE A 46 17.44 18.01 -5.09
C ILE A 46 16.47 19.20 -5.02
N GLY A 47 15.35 19.02 -4.30
CA GLY A 47 14.39 20.08 -4.01
C GLY A 47 13.50 19.73 -2.85
N ALA A 48 13.05 20.76 -2.17
CA ALA A 48 12.15 20.65 -1.04
C ALA A 48 11.35 21.94 -0.95
N ARG A 49 10.03 21.83 -1.03
CA ARG A 49 9.09 22.95 -1.04
C ARG A 49 8.03 22.76 0.02
N TYR A 50 7.43 23.85 0.47
CA TYR A 50 6.31 23.83 1.40
C TYR A 50 5.16 24.68 0.87
N PHE A 51 3.94 24.33 1.26
CA PHE A 51 2.72 25.01 0.84
C PHE A 51 1.95 25.51 2.08
N GLN A 52 1.17 26.59 1.91
CA GLN A 52 1.04 27.66 2.91
C GLN A 52 -0.04 27.45 3.97
N GLU A 53 -0.99 26.53 3.79
CA GLU A 53 -2.08 26.39 4.75
C GLU A 53 -1.61 25.73 6.07
N PHE A 54 -0.55 24.93 6.00
CA PHE A 54 -0.12 24.04 7.08
C PHE A 54 1.38 24.11 7.44
N GLY A 55 2.17 24.94 6.76
CA GLY A 55 3.61 25.02 6.96
C GLY A 55 4.06 26.09 7.96
N ASN A 56 4.96 25.73 8.87
CA ASN A 56 5.87 26.64 9.60
C ASN A 56 6.87 27.38 8.67
N ARG A 57 6.49 27.60 7.40
CA ARG A 57 7.31 28.11 6.31
C ARG A 57 8.61 27.31 6.12
N THR A 58 8.50 25.99 6.16
CA THR A 58 9.64 25.08 6.01
C THR A 58 9.19 23.72 5.47
N PRO A 59 10.00 23.04 4.61
CA PRO A 59 9.76 21.66 4.19
C PRO A 59 10.13 20.60 5.24
N LEU A 60 10.55 21.00 6.44
CA LEU A 60 10.94 20.07 7.50
C LEU A 60 9.79 19.14 7.89
N ASP A 61 10.13 17.87 8.09
CA ASP A 61 9.20 16.85 8.58
C ASP A 61 9.10 16.87 10.10
N GLU A 62 7.96 17.30 10.63
CA GLU A 62 7.68 17.31 12.07
C GLU A 62 6.86 16.08 12.49
N ASN A 63 6.40 15.28 11.53
CA ASN A 63 5.58 14.09 11.75
C ASN A 63 6.42 12.80 11.61
N GLY A 64 7.18 12.69 10.52
CA GLY A 64 8.05 11.56 10.17
C GLY A 64 7.58 10.75 8.97
N HIS A 65 6.29 10.81 8.64
CA HIS A 65 5.71 10.04 7.55
C HIS A 65 6.40 10.31 6.20
N GLY A 66 6.60 11.58 5.81
CA GLY A 66 7.24 11.93 4.55
C GLY A 66 8.70 11.48 4.45
N THR A 67 9.45 11.56 5.56
CA THR A 67 10.82 11.01 5.65
C THR A 67 10.84 9.49 5.47
N HIS A 68 9.87 8.79 6.07
CA HIS A 68 9.73 7.34 5.96
C HIS A 68 9.38 6.90 4.53
N VAL A 69 8.39 7.55 3.92
CA VAL A 69 7.93 7.29 2.55
C VAL A 69 9.04 7.58 1.53
N ALA A 70 9.69 8.74 1.63
CA ALA A 70 10.76 9.12 0.71
C ALA A 70 11.96 8.17 0.77
N SER A 71 12.34 7.74 1.97
CA SER A 71 13.45 6.79 2.15
C SER A 71 13.08 5.36 1.75
N THR A 72 11.80 4.97 1.81
CA THR A 72 11.32 3.68 1.30
C THR A 72 11.42 3.60 -0.23
N ALA A 73 11.05 4.67 -0.93
CA ALA A 73 11.12 4.71 -2.39
C ALA A 73 12.55 4.91 -2.90
N ALA A 74 13.26 5.87 -2.31
CA ALA A 74 14.54 6.35 -2.80
C ALA A 74 15.47 6.74 -1.65
N GLY A 75 15.54 6.02 -0.54
CA GLY A 75 16.63 6.17 0.41
C GLY A 75 17.94 5.67 -0.19
N ASN A 76 19.06 6.37 0.04
CA ASN A 76 20.39 5.85 -0.24
C ASN A 76 20.75 4.72 0.75
N PHE A 77 21.85 4.01 0.48
CA PHE A 77 22.32 2.92 1.32
C PHE A 77 22.77 3.43 2.70
N VAL A 78 22.20 2.87 3.77
CA VAL A 78 22.57 3.18 5.15
C VAL A 78 22.83 1.89 5.93
N SER A 79 24.10 1.63 6.23
CA SER A 79 24.53 0.46 7.01
C SER A 79 24.12 0.57 8.48
N GLY A 80 23.79 -0.56 9.10
CA GLY A 80 23.44 -0.62 10.53
C GLY A 80 22.07 -0.04 10.83
N ALA A 81 21.18 0.06 9.84
CA ALA A 81 19.81 0.48 10.04
C ALA A 81 19.07 -0.56 10.89
N ASN A 82 18.42 -0.11 11.96
CA ASN A 82 17.69 -0.96 12.88
C ASN A 82 16.72 -0.13 13.73
N VAL A 83 15.74 -0.81 14.33
CA VAL A 83 14.89 -0.27 15.40
C VAL A 83 15.10 -1.14 16.64
N PHE A 84 15.62 -0.59 17.75
CA PHE A 84 16.00 -1.36 18.94
C PHE A 84 16.91 -2.58 18.64
N GLY A 85 17.83 -2.46 17.67
CA GLY A 85 18.68 -3.58 17.22
C GLY A 85 17.98 -4.61 16.32
N LEU A 86 16.66 -4.50 16.13
CA LEU A 86 15.87 -5.35 15.25
C LEU A 86 15.90 -4.87 13.81
N SER A 87 15.67 -5.79 12.87
CA SER A 87 15.80 -5.56 11.42
C SER A 87 17.17 -5.03 11.01
N ASN A 88 18.22 -5.39 11.78
CA ASN A 88 19.57 -4.89 11.56
C ASN A 88 20.10 -5.27 10.16
N GLY A 89 20.47 -4.28 9.39
CA GLY A 89 21.00 -4.47 8.04
C GLY A 89 21.38 -3.17 7.37
N THR A 90 21.36 -3.18 6.04
CA THR A 90 21.51 -1.97 5.23
C THR A 90 20.14 -1.53 4.76
N ALA A 91 19.66 -0.37 5.22
CA ALA A 91 18.45 0.24 4.66
C ALA A 91 18.78 0.82 3.28
N SER A 92 17.83 0.68 2.35
CA SER A 92 17.90 1.24 1.01
C SER A 92 16.47 1.44 0.53
N GLY A 93 16.23 2.52 -0.21
CA GLY A 93 15.02 2.61 -1.00
C GLY A 93 15.05 1.62 -2.15
N VAL A 94 13.90 1.39 -2.77
CA VAL A 94 13.79 0.54 -3.98
C VAL A 94 14.64 1.11 -5.12
N ALA A 95 14.69 2.44 -5.28
CA ALA A 95 15.51 3.14 -6.27
C ALA A 95 16.56 4.04 -5.58
N PRO A 96 17.65 3.48 -5.03
CA PRO A 96 18.56 4.20 -4.15
C PRO A 96 19.33 5.35 -4.80
N LEU A 97 19.51 5.31 -6.13
CA LEU A 97 20.18 6.36 -6.91
C LEU A 97 19.22 7.36 -7.56
N ALA A 98 17.91 7.27 -7.29
CA ALA A 98 16.95 8.27 -7.76
C ALA A 98 17.05 9.55 -6.92
N HIS A 99 16.75 10.69 -7.54
CA HIS A 99 16.65 11.97 -6.82
C HIS A 99 15.31 12.07 -6.11
N VAL A 100 15.31 12.77 -4.97
CA VAL A 100 14.15 13.07 -4.16
C VAL A 100 13.79 14.55 -4.31
N ALA A 101 12.52 14.82 -4.60
CA ALA A 101 11.93 16.15 -4.53
C ALA A 101 10.73 16.10 -3.57
N MET A 102 10.82 16.84 -2.45
CA MET A 102 9.77 16.85 -1.44
C MET A 102 8.85 18.06 -1.58
N TYR A 103 7.53 17.83 -1.52
CA TYR A 103 6.49 18.85 -1.54
C TYR A 103 5.64 18.67 -0.29
N LYS A 104 5.91 19.47 0.75
CA LYS A 104 5.17 19.38 2.02
C LYS A 104 3.77 19.97 1.87
N VAL A 105 2.76 19.12 1.98
CA VAL A 105 1.33 19.48 1.89
C VAL A 105 0.53 19.07 3.14
N CYS A 106 1.17 18.35 4.06
CA CYS A 106 0.59 17.92 5.33
C CYS A 106 1.33 18.53 6.53
N ASP A 107 0.61 18.74 7.64
CA ASP A 107 1.18 19.25 8.89
C ASP A 107 1.72 18.15 9.82
N ALA A 108 2.14 18.55 11.02
CA ALA A 108 2.65 17.63 12.05
C ALA A 108 1.62 16.61 12.54
N SER A 109 0.32 16.89 12.38
CA SER A 109 -0.78 15.95 12.68
C SER A 109 -1.12 15.02 11.53
N ALA A 110 -0.36 15.10 10.43
CA ALA A 110 -0.63 14.45 9.15
C ALA A 110 -1.94 14.89 8.47
N ALA A 111 -2.50 16.04 8.85
CA ALA A 111 -3.62 16.65 8.13
C ALA A 111 -3.08 17.36 6.88
N CYS A 112 -3.74 17.17 5.74
CA CYS A 112 -3.30 17.69 4.44
C CYS A 112 -4.35 18.65 3.84
N SER A 113 -3.92 19.73 3.19
CA SER A 113 -4.83 20.62 2.45
C SER A 113 -5.06 20.10 1.03
N GLU A 114 -6.32 20.07 0.59
CA GLU A 114 -6.65 19.88 -0.83
C GLU A 114 -6.01 20.97 -1.72
N SER A 115 -6.00 22.22 -1.25
CA SER A 115 -5.47 23.36 -2.03
C SER A 115 -3.94 23.34 -2.12
N ASP A 116 -3.25 22.98 -1.04
CA ASP A 116 -1.80 22.80 -1.07
C ASP A 116 -1.42 21.56 -1.90
N THR A 117 -2.21 20.48 -1.84
CA THR A 117 -2.01 19.28 -2.67
C THR A 117 -2.10 19.64 -4.15
N PHE A 118 -3.10 20.44 -4.54
CA PHE A 118 -3.24 20.93 -5.91
C PHE A 118 -2.01 21.76 -6.35
N ALA A 119 -1.61 22.74 -5.55
CA ALA A 119 -0.47 23.61 -5.84
C ALA A 119 0.86 22.84 -5.89
N ALA A 120 1.03 21.81 -5.05
CA ALA A 120 2.19 20.94 -5.05
C ALA A 120 2.27 20.04 -6.27
N MET A 121 1.13 19.54 -6.76
CA MET A 121 1.08 18.75 -7.99
C MET A 121 1.51 19.58 -9.20
N ASP A 122 0.95 20.79 -9.36
CA ASP A 122 1.36 21.71 -10.43
C ASP A 122 2.86 22.01 -10.37
N ALA A 123 3.35 22.34 -9.16
CA ALA A 123 4.77 22.56 -8.92
C ALA A 123 5.63 21.35 -9.29
N ALA A 124 5.21 20.13 -8.94
CA ALA A 124 5.98 18.93 -9.24
C ALA A 124 6.09 18.67 -10.75
N ILE A 125 4.99 18.86 -11.48
CA ILE A 125 4.96 18.73 -12.94
C ILE A 125 5.88 19.78 -13.59
N GLU A 126 5.79 21.05 -13.18
CA GLU A 126 6.63 22.13 -13.70
C GLU A 126 8.12 21.96 -13.38
N ASP A 127 8.42 21.47 -12.17
CA ASP A 127 9.78 21.23 -11.69
C ASP A 127 10.46 20.06 -12.45
N GLY A 128 9.67 19.22 -13.13
CA GLY A 128 10.15 18.21 -14.08
C GLY A 128 10.40 16.83 -13.46
N VAL A 129 9.59 16.44 -12.47
CA VAL A 129 9.64 15.09 -11.87
C VAL A 129 9.32 13.99 -12.90
N ASP A 130 9.81 12.78 -12.66
CA ASP A 130 9.54 11.60 -13.52
C ASP A 130 8.37 10.76 -13.00
N VAL A 131 8.22 10.72 -11.68
CA VAL A 131 7.22 9.92 -10.95
C VAL A 131 6.74 10.74 -9.76
N ILE A 132 5.44 10.66 -9.45
CA ILE A 132 4.87 11.27 -8.23
C ILE A 132 4.40 10.15 -7.30
N SER A 133 4.74 10.27 -6.03
CA SER A 133 4.34 9.38 -4.94
C SER A 133 3.46 10.15 -3.96
N ILE A 134 2.24 9.66 -3.74
CA ILE A 134 1.26 10.28 -2.84
C ILE A 134 0.76 9.21 -1.87
N SER A 135 1.20 9.28 -0.62
CA SER A 135 0.76 8.40 0.46
C SER A 135 -0.30 9.09 1.32
N ILE A 136 -1.25 9.75 0.65
CA ILE A 136 -2.38 10.50 1.22
C ILE A 136 -3.65 9.91 0.63
N ASP A 137 -4.67 9.72 1.46
CA ASP A 137 -6.02 9.43 1.03
C ASP A 137 -7.00 10.45 1.65
N ASP A 138 -8.16 10.57 1.02
CA ASP A 138 -9.32 11.28 1.55
C ASP A 138 -10.59 10.50 1.17
N ILE A 139 -11.73 10.97 1.64
CA ILE A 139 -13.06 10.47 1.27
C ILE A 139 -13.18 10.46 -0.26
N SER A 140 -13.62 9.33 -0.81
CA SER A 140 -13.92 9.18 -2.24
C SER A 140 -14.92 10.23 -2.72
N ARG A 141 -14.57 10.95 -3.79
CA ARG A 141 -15.40 11.94 -4.48
C ARG A 141 -15.40 11.69 -5.99
N PRO A 142 -16.39 12.21 -6.73
CA PRO A 142 -16.33 12.21 -8.18
C PRO A 142 -15.03 12.83 -8.69
N PHE A 143 -14.47 12.34 -9.81
CA PHE A 143 -13.13 12.75 -10.25
C PHE A 143 -12.98 14.25 -10.54
N TRP A 144 -14.05 14.97 -10.83
CA TRP A 144 -14.00 16.43 -11.05
C TRP A 144 -13.96 17.25 -9.75
N GLU A 145 -14.16 16.62 -8.60
CA GLU A 145 -14.11 17.20 -7.24
C GLU A 145 -12.95 16.63 -6.40
N ASP A 146 -12.25 15.62 -6.91
CA ASP A 146 -11.12 14.98 -6.26
C ASP A 146 -9.80 15.61 -6.74
N SER A 147 -9.09 16.29 -5.84
CA SER A 147 -7.86 17.02 -6.17
C SER A 147 -6.75 16.12 -6.70
N ILE A 148 -6.61 14.91 -6.15
CA ILE A 148 -5.62 13.92 -6.58
C ILE A 148 -5.98 13.42 -7.98
N ALA A 149 -7.25 13.09 -8.25
CA ALA A 149 -7.70 12.64 -9.56
C ALA A 149 -7.50 13.72 -10.65
N LEU A 150 -7.90 14.96 -10.38
CA LEU A 150 -7.73 16.10 -11.29
C LEU A 150 -6.25 16.33 -11.64
N CYS A 151 -5.41 16.49 -10.63
CA CYS A 151 -4.00 16.83 -10.86
C CYS A 151 -3.22 15.69 -11.48
N SER A 152 -3.52 14.44 -11.08
CA SER A 152 -2.89 13.27 -11.67
C SER A 152 -3.26 13.06 -13.14
N PHE A 153 -4.42 13.53 -13.59
CA PHE A 153 -4.74 13.55 -15.02
C PHE A 153 -3.77 14.45 -15.80
N THR A 154 -3.49 15.64 -15.26
CA THR A 154 -2.50 16.55 -15.84
C THR A 154 -1.08 15.96 -15.80
N ALA A 155 -0.73 15.24 -14.72
CA ALA A 155 0.55 14.54 -14.62
C ALA A 155 0.72 13.47 -15.73
N ILE A 156 -0.30 12.63 -15.96
CA ILE A 156 -0.20 11.60 -17.01
C ILE A 156 -0.18 12.19 -18.42
N GLN A 157 -0.82 13.34 -18.65
CA GLN A 157 -0.71 14.08 -19.91
C GLN A 157 0.73 14.55 -20.19
N ASN A 158 1.52 14.75 -19.13
CA ASN A 158 2.93 15.09 -19.19
C ASN A 158 3.85 13.85 -19.09
N GLY A 159 3.29 12.63 -19.18
CA GLY A 159 4.04 11.38 -19.14
C GLY A 159 4.57 11.00 -17.76
N ILE A 160 4.01 11.59 -16.69
CA ILE A 160 4.39 11.36 -15.29
C ILE A 160 3.40 10.37 -14.68
N LEU A 161 3.88 9.24 -14.18
CA LEU A 161 3.05 8.29 -13.44
C LEU A 161 2.85 8.77 -12.01
N VAL A 162 1.62 8.64 -11.51
CA VAL A 162 1.27 8.91 -10.10
C VAL A 162 0.94 7.60 -9.40
N SER A 163 1.72 7.26 -8.37
CA SER A 163 1.47 6.14 -7.46
C SER A 163 0.76 6.66 -6.22
N THR A 164 -0.32 5.98 -5.82
CA THR A 164 -1.15 6.37 -4.68
C THR A 164 -1.45 5.18 -3.78
N THR A 165 -1.73 5.48 -2.52
CA THR A 165 -2.25 4.51 -1.55
C THR A 165 -3.70 4.09 -1.89
N ALA A 166 -4.04 2.81 -1.65
CA ALA A 166 -5.43 2.32 -1.67
C ALA A 166 -6.24 2.73 -0.42
N GLY A 167 -5.55 3.04 0.68
CA GLY A 167 -6.11 3.42 1.97
C GLY A 167 -6.12 2.31 3.01
N ASN A 168 -6.42 2.70 4.26
CA ASN A 168 -6.29 1.84 5.46
C ASN A 168 -7.64 1.54 6.15
N MET A 169 -8.74 1.52 5.39
CA MET A 169 -10.11 1.34 5.90
C MET A 169 -10.70 -0.05 5.62
N GLY A 170 -9.87 -1.03 5.22
CA GLY A 170 -10.26 -2.43 5.10
C GLY A 170 -10.65 -3.06 6.45
N PRO A 171 -11.17 -4.30 6.47
CA PRO A 171 -11.21 -5.28 5.39
C PRO A 171 -12.52 -5.28 4.57
N GLU A 172 -13.43 -4.34 4.79
CA GLU A 172 -14.71 -4.33 4.07
C GLU A 172 -14.52 -3.92 2.59
N HIS A 173 -15.31 -4.51 1.69
CA HIS A 173 -15.36 -4.11 0.27
C HIS A 173 -15.89 -2.68 0.12
N GLY A 174 -15.45 -1.97 -0.92
CA GLY A 174 -15.90 -0.61 -1.21
C GLY A 174 -15.22 0.48 -0.38
N THR A 175 -14.07 0.18 0.22
CA THR A 175 -13.30 1.08 1.10
C THR A 175 -12.08 1.69 0.42
N VAL A 176 -11.77 1.27 -0.82
CA VAL A 176 -10.63 1.79 -1.59
C VAL A 176 -10.80 3.27 -1.91
N ALA A 177 -9.73 4.03 -1.68
CA ALA A 177 -9.57 5.43 -2.08
C ALA A 177 -8.72 5.53 -3.35
N ASN A 178 -8.58 6.74 -3.90
CA ASN A 178 -7.70 7.03 -5.04
C ASN A 178 -7.93 6.11 -6.26
N GLY A 179 -9.20 5.86 -6.61
CA GLY A 179 -9.58 4.85 -7.60
C GLY A 179 -9.60 5.33 -9.06
N ALA A 180 -9.08 6.52 -9.38
CA ALA A 180 -9.04 6.99 -10.76
C ALA A 180 -8.23 6.03 -11.66
N PRO A 181 -8.66 5.75 -12.91
CA PRO A 181 -8.02 4.72 -13.74
C PRO A 181 -6.57 5.05 -14.13
N TRP A 182 -6.22 6.33 -14.21
CA TRP A 182 -4.86 6.76 -14.53
C TRP A 182 -3.88 6.72 -13.35
N LEU A 183 -4.36 6.50 -12.13
CA LEU A 183 -3.53 6.32 -10.92
C LEU A 183 -3.07 4.87 -10.78
N LEU A 184 -1.84 4.62 -10.32
CA LEU A 184 -1.43 3.32 -9.79
C LEU A 184 -1.80 3.23 -8.31
N THR A 185 -2.90 2.56 -7.98
CA THR A 185 -3.44 2.45 -6.62
C THR A 185 -2.94 1.18 -5.93
N VAL A 186 -2.26 1.33 -4.79
CA VAL A 186 -1.46 0.26 -4.18
C VAL A 186 -2.05 -0.19 -2.84
N GLY A 187 -2.41 -1.47 -2.75
CA GLY A 187 -2.77 -2.13 -1.49
C GLY A 187 -1.55 -2.60 -0.68
N ALA A 188 -1.75 -3.00 0.56
CA ALA A 188 -0.69 -3.39 1.49
C ALA A 188 -0.69 -4.90 1.77
N SER A 189 0.51 -5.46 1.86
CA SER A 189 0.72 -6.86 2.19
C SER A 189 1.89 -7.07 3.14
N THR A 190 1.92 -8.25 3.78
CA THR A 190 3.00 -8.67 4.67
C THR A 190 4.30 -8.95 3.90
N THR A 191 5.40 -8.98 4.64
CA THR A 191 6.68 -9.58 4.19
C THR A 191 6.92 -10.86 4.96
N ASP A 192 7.92 -11.64 4.56
CA ASP A 192 8.33 -12.87 5.24
C ASP A 192 9.12 -12.61 6.54
N ARG A 193 9.44 -11.35 6.83
CA ARG A 193 10.11 -10.90 8.04
C ARG A 193 9.13 -10.71 9.18
N LYS A 194 9.51 -11.17 10.37
CA LYS A 194 8.76 -11.03 11.62
C LYS A 194 9.63 -10.50 12.75
N LEU A 195 9.11 -9.57 13.55
CA LEU A 195 9.75 -9.11 14.80
C LEU A 195 9.18 -9.89 15.97
N ARG A 196 9.66 -11.12 16.15
CA ARG A 196 8.99 -12.15 16.94
C ARG A 196 9.06 -11.89 18.44
N ALA A 197 7.89 -11.74 19.05
CA ALA A 197 7.66 -11.64 20.48
C ALA A 197 6.61 -12.68 20.90
N THR A 198 7.06 -13.82 21.41
CA THR A 198 6.17 -14.93 21.78
C THR A 198 5.68 -14.73 23.22
N VAL A 199 4.37 -14.86 23.45
CA VAL A 199 3.78 -14.90 24.79
C VAL A 199 3.90 -16.31 25.35
N LEU A 200 4.53 -16.45 26.52
CA LEU A 200 4.61 -17.71 27.27
C LEU A 200 3.59 -17.69 28.40
N LEU A 201 2.61 -18.59 28.36
CA LEU A 201 1.58 -18.73 29.39
C LEU A 201 2.03 -19.69 30.50
N GLY A 202 1.44 -19.57 31.69
CA GLY A 202 1.73 -20.45 32.83
C GLY A 202 1.38 -21.93 32.63
N ASN A 203 0.55 -22.26 31.63
CA ASN A 203 0.31 -23.63 31.17
C ASN A 203 1.37 -24.14 30.17
N SER A 204 2.46 -23.39 29.97
CA SER A 204 3.55 -23.65 29.00
C SER A 204 3.17 -23.51 27.52
N GLU A 205 1.98 -22.97 27.22
CA GLU A 205 1.62 -22.65 25.84
C GLU A 205 2.37 -21.41 25.35
N GLU A 206 2.96 -21.52 24.17
CA GLU A 206 3.64 -20.43 23.47
C GLU A 206 2.73 -19.90 22.36
N ILE A 207 2.46 -18.59 22.40
CA ILE A 207 1.63 -17.91 21.41
C ILE A 207 2.49 -16.86 20.71
N ASP A 208 2.67 -17.03 19.40
CA ASP A 208 3.50 -16.13 18.63
C ASP A 208 2.80 -14.79 18.38
N GLY A 209 3.53 -13.71 18.63
CA GLY A 209 3.14 -12.35 18.30
C GLY A 209 4.33 -11.55 17.78
N GLU A 210 4.12 -10.25 17.60
CA GLU A 210 5.15 -9.34 17.12
C GLU A 210 5.25 -8.06 17.97
N SER A 211 6.47 -7.53 18.07
CA SER A 211 6.76 -6.23 18.70
C SER A 211 8.15 -5.75 18.30
N ALA A 212 8.29 -4.45 18.03
CA ALA A 212 9.59 -3.84 17.78
C ALA A 212 10.34 -3.49 19.07
N PHE A 213 9.66 -3.42 20.23
CA PHE A 213 10.31 -3.19 21.51
C PHE A 213 10.54 -4.50 22.25
N GLN A 214 11.82 -4.92 22.32
CA GLN A 214 12.27 -6.18 22.91
C GLN A 214 13.51 -5.93 23.81
N PRO A 215 13.33 -5.66 25.11
CA PRO A 215 14.46 -5.34 26.00
C PRO A 215 15.41 -6.54 26.18
N GLU A 216 16.71 -6.31 26.04
CA GLU A 216 17.76 -7.35 26.18
C GLU A 216 17.83 -7.92 27.61
N ASP A 217 17.55 -7.09 28.62
CA ASP A 217 17.57 -7.45 30.04
C ASP A 217 16.20 -7.92 30.56
N PHE A 218 15.27 -8.25 29.66
CA PHE A 218 13.94 -8.71 30.05
C PHE A 218 14.01 -10.06 30.79
N SER A 219 13.57 -10.07 32.06
CA SER A 219 13.47 -11.29 32.85
C SER A 219 12.29 -12.14 32.39
N GLN A 220 12.55 -13.38 31.97
CA GLN A 220 11.52 -14.36 31.58
C GLN A 220 10.68 -14.91 32.77
N THR A 221 10.62 -14.16 33.87
CA THR A 221 9.82 -14.53 35.03
C THR A 221 8.35 -14.45 34.65
N LEU A 222 7.58 -15.46 35.04
CA LEU A 222 6.13 -15.44 34.91
C LEU A 222 5.55 -14.39 35.87
N LEU A 223 4.89 -13.39 35.32
CA LEU A 223 4.21 -12.33 36.04
C LEU A 223 2.70 -12.57 36.04
N PRO A 224 1.96 -12.10 37.05
CA PRO A 224 0.51 -12.16 37.02
C PRO A 224 -0.04 -11.50 35.75
N LEU A 225 -0.98 -12.18 35.09
CA LEU A 225 -1.67 -11.72 33.90
C LEU A 225 -3.04 -11.18 34.30
N VAL A 226 -3.38 -9.97 33.87
CA VAL A 226 -4.67 -9.34 34.14
C VAL A 226 -5.34 -8.94 32.84
N TYR A 227 -6.58 -9.37 32.66
CA TYR A 227 -7.45 -8.87 31.62
C TYR A 227 -8.47 -7.91 32.24
N PRO A 228 -8.46 -6.62 31.85
CA PRO A 228 -9.52 -5.67 32.22
C PRO A 228 -10.86 -6.14 31.69
N ARG A 229 -11.60 -6.89 32.52
CA ARG A 229 -12.84 -7.53 32.10
C ARG A 229 -13.90 -6.47 31.82
N LYS A 230 -14.66 -6.68 30.74
CA LYS A 230 -15.90 -5.96 30.47
C LYS A 230 -16.87 -6.13 31.65
N SER A 231 -17.07 -5.06 32.42
CA SER A 231 -18.16 -4.97 33.39
C SER A 231 -19.35 -4.27 32.72
N SER A 232 -20.57 -4.47 33.22
CA SER A 232 -21.74 -3.75 32.69
C SER A 232 -21.63 -2.22 32.86
N SER A 233 -20.78 -1.76 33.78
CA SER A 233 -20.56 -0.35 34.05
C SER A 233 -19.37 0.25 33.28
N ASP A 234 -18.48 -0.58 32.73
CA ASP A 234 -17.28 -0.13 32.01
C ASP A 234 -17.02 -0.98 30.76
N LEU A 235 -17.55 -0.48 29.64
CA LEU A 235 -17.42 -1.09 28.33
C LEU A 235 -16.04 -0.83 27.70
N MET A 236 -15.27 0.14 28.23
CA MET A 236 -13.98 0.53 27.68
C MET A 236 -12.81 -0.24 28.28
N ALA A 237 -13.01 -0.87 29.44
CA ALA A 237 -11.99 -1.61 30.16
C ALA A 237 -11.15 -2.56 29.27
N PRO A 238 -11.73 -3.43 28.41
CA PRO A 238 -10.94 -4.34 27.56
C PRO A 238 -9.95 -3.62 26.64
N PHE A 239 -10.23 -2.37 26.26
CA PHE A 239 -9.39 -1.56 25.39
C PHE A 239 -8.25 -0.85 26.14
N CYS A 240 -8.10 -1.07 27.45
CA CYS A 240 -7.03 -0.52 28.28
C CYS A 240 -6.94 1.01 28.26
N ASN A 241 -8.08 1.70 28.24
CA ASN A 241 -8.12 3.15 28.38
C ASN A 241 -7.68 3.59 29.79
N ALA A 242 -7.13 4.80 29.87
CA ALA A 242 -6.57 5.36 31.09
C ALA A 242 -7.52 5.31 32.31
N GLU A 243 -8.81 5.61 32.12
CA GLU A 243 -9.77 5.67 33.24
C GLU A 243 -10.05 4.28 33.84
N SER A 244 -10.23 3.27 33.01
CA SER A 244 -10.54 1.92 33.46
C SER A 244 -9.37 1.29 34.21
N LEU A 245 -8.13 1.56 33.78
CA LEU A 245 -6.94 1.06 34.44
C LEU A 245 -6.71 1.63 35.84
N LYS A 246 -7.24 2.81 36.18
CA LYS A 246 -7.17 3.37 37.55
C LYS A 246 -7.88 2.49 38.58
N ASN A 247 -8.92 1.79 38.15
CA ASN A 247 -9.76 0.97 39.03
C ASN A 247 -9.32 -0.50 39.08
N ILE A 248 -8.26 -0.86 38.37
CA ILE A 248 -7.76 -2.24 38.26
C ILE A 248 -6.31 -2.26 38.76
N ASN A 249 -5.99 -3.16 39.69
CA ASN A 249 -4.62 -3.32 40.15
C ASN A 249 -3.76 -4.03 39.08
N VAL A 250 -3.11 -3.24 38.23
CA VAL A 250 -2.19 -3.69 37.17
C VAL A 250 -0.71 -3.54 37.52
N LYS A 251 -0.39 -2.96 38.69
CA LYS A 251 0.99 -2.67 39.08
C LYS A 251 1.85 -3.93 39.15
N GLY A 252 2.92 -3.98 38.36
CA GLY A 252 3.85 -5.12 38.29
C GLY A 252 3.31 -6.34 37.54
N LYS A 253 2.25 -6.18 36.73
CA LYS A 253 1.54 -7.26 36.03
C LYS A 253 1.59 -7.08 34.52
N ILE A 254 1.38 -8.15 33.78
CA ILE A 254 1.14 -8.09 32.34
C ILE A 254 -0.36 -7.84 32.12
N VAL A 255 -0.69 -6.86 31.29
CA VAL A 255 -2.08 -6.50 30.98
C VAL A 255 -2.45 -7.03 29.60
N PHE A 256 -3.54 -7.78 29.52
CA PHE A 256 -4.10 -8.24 28.25
C PHE A 256 -5.14 -7.22 27.77
N CYS A 257 -4.90 -6.63 26.60
CA CYS A 257 -5.69 -5.55 26.00
C CYS A 257 -6.25 -5.98 24.65
N GLU A 258 -7.39 -5.41 24.27
CA GLU A 258 -7.98 -5.55 22.94
C GLU A 258 -7.69 -4.31 22.11
N ASP A 259 -7.40 -4.51 20.82
CA ASP A 259 -7.38 -3.42 19.86
C ASP A 259 -8.78 -2.78 19.70
N GLY A 260 -8.84 -1.57 19.16
CA GLY A 260 -10.08 -0.82 18.99
C GLY A 260 -10.40 0.14 20.15
N GLY A 261 -11.68 0.51 20.30
CA GLY A 261 -12.12 1.49 21.30
C GLY A 261 -11.73 2.94 21.00
N LYS A 262 -11.35 3.25 19.75
CA LYS A 262 -10.88 4.58 19.30
C LYS A 262 -9.65 5.08 20.07
N ILE A 263 -8.75 4.16 20.43
CA ILE A 263 -7.50 4.46 21.13
C ILE A 263 -6.37 3.83 20.31
N ASN A 264 -5.34 4.61 20.00
CA ASN A 264 -4.19 4.09 19.26
C ASN A 264 -3.46 3.02 20.08
N ARG A 265 -2.89 2.03 19.40
CA ARG A 265 -2.21 0.90 20.03
C ARG A 265 -1.02 1.33 20.91
N LEU A 266 -0.25 2.32 20.47
CA LEU A 266 0.82 2.92 21.28
C LEU A 266 0.28 3.61 22.54
N ASP A 267 -0.84 4.33 22.45
CA ASP A 267 -1.48 5.01 23.60
C ASP A 267 -1.95 3.99 24.65
N LYS A 268 -2.47 2.82 24.24
CA LYS A 268 -2.79 1.73 25.16
C LYS A 268 -1.56 1.29 25.95
N GLY A 269 -0.41 1.17 25.27
CA GLY A 269 0.88 0.93 25.91
C GLY A 269 1.22 2.00 26.94
N HIS A 270 1.11 3.29 26.58
CA HIS A 270 1.33 4.39 27.52
C HIS A 270 0.43 4.29 28.76
N PHE A 271 -0.87 4.05 28.58
CA PHE A 271 -1.80 3.93 29.71
C PHE A 271 -1.48 2.75 30.62
N VAL A 272 -1.09 1.60 30.05
CA VAL A 272 -0.64 0.43 30.83
C VAL A 272 0.62 0.75 31.62
N LYS A 273 1.60 1.42 31.01
CA LYS A 273 2.84 1.85 31.66
C LYS A 273 2.58 2.82 32.81
N ASP A 274 1.76 3.84 32.58
CA ASP A 274 1.43 4.88 33.55
C ASP A 274 0.66 4.32 34.76
N ALA A 275 -0.16 3.28 34.54
CA ALA A 275 -0.82 2.53 35.61
C ALA A 275 0.13 1.57 36.37
N GLY A 276 1.40 1.48 35.97
CA GLY A 276 2.44 0.66 36.59
C GLY A 276 2.50 -0.79 36.08
N GLY A 277 1.88 -1.09 34.94
CA GLY A 277 1.96 -2.38 34.27
C GLY A 277 3.41 -2.73 33.87
N ALA A 278 3.75 -4.01 33.96
CA ALA A 278 5.07 -4.53 33.60
C ALA A 278 5.15 -4.98 32.13
N GLY A 279 4.02 -5.20 31.48
CA GLY A 279 3.95 -5.70 30.10
C GLY A 279 2.54 -5.56 29.51
N MET A 280 2.42 -5.64 28.18
CA MET A 280 1.13 -5.60 27.47
C MET A 280 1.05 -6.70 26.42
N ILE A 281 -0.03 -7.47 26.44
CA ILE A 281 -0.38 -8.34 25.32
C ILE A 281 -1.57 -7.69 24.63
N LEU A 282 -1.44 -7.35 23.36
CA LEU A 282 -2.50 -6.73 22.57
C LEU A 282 -3.08 -7.76 21.60
N MET A 283 -4.38 -8.01 21.63
CA MET A 283 -5.05 -8.84 20.62
C MET A 283 -5.75 -8.00 19.56
N ASN A 284 -5.66 -8.44 18.31
CA ASN A 284 -6.46 -7.95 17.19
C ASN A 284 -7.98 -8.05 17.47
N GLU A 285 -8.76 -7.16 16.84
CA GLU A 285 -10.20 -7.33 16.63
C GLU A 285 -10.48 -8.47 15.63
N GLU A 286 -11.69 -9.03 15.66
CA GLU A 286 -12.10 -10.13 14.76
C GLU A 286 -11.83 -9.82 13.27
N PRO A 287 -12.19 -8.63 12.74
CA PRO A 287 -11.94 -8.31 11.34
C PRO A 287 -10.45 -8.19 10.98
N GLN A 288 -9.53 -8.05 11.94
CA GLN A 288 -8.11 -7.92 11.67
C GLN A 288 -7.39 -9.26 11.51
N GLY A 289 -8.03 -10.36 11.92
CA GLY A 289 -7.56 -11.71 11.71
C GLY A 289 -6.13 -11.95 12.21
N PHE A 290 -5.28 -12.57 11.38
CA PHE A 290 -3.89 -12.89 11.73
C PHE A 290 -2.86 -11.84 11.35
N THR A 291 -3.22 -10.82 10.56
CA THR A 291 -2.26 -9.77 10.20
C THR A 291 -2.00 -8.86 11.40
N ILE A 292 -0.76 -8.88 11.90
CA ILE A 292 -0.30 -8.13 13.07
C ILE A 292 0.81 -7.16 12.70
N GLN A 293 1.02 -6.14 13.55
CA GLN A 293 1.96 -5.04 13.30
C GLN A 293 2.98 -4.98 14.44
N ALA A 294 4.27 -4.91 14.09
CA ALA A 294 5.36 -4.84 15.05
C ALA A 294 5.65 -3.39 15.42
N GLU A 295 4.88 -2.84 16.38
CA GLU A 295 5.05 -1.46 16.81
C GLU A 295 6.14 -1.30 17.90
N PRO A 296 6.83 -0.15 17.94
CA PRO A 296 7.80 0.18 19.00
C PRO A 296 7.09 0.62 20.29
N HIS A 297 6.47 -0.32 20.99
CA HIS A 297 5.77 -0.02 22.25
C HIS A 297 6.70 0.54 23.34
N VAL A 298 6.13 1.32 24.26
CA VAL A 298 6.87 1.97 25.36
C VAL A 298 7.20 1.08 26.57
N LEU A 299 6.81 -0.19 26.50
CA LEU A 299 6.98 -1.23 27.51
C LEU A 299 6.98 -2.61 26.82
N PRO A 300 7.48 -3.69 27.47
CA PRO A 300 7.52 -5.03 26.88
C PRO A 300 6.14 -5.49 26.39
N ALA A 301 6.00 -5.76 25.09
CA ALA A 301 4.71 -6.08 24.52
C ALA A 301 4.76 -7.17 23.44
N ALA A 302 3.61 -7.75 23.16
CA ALA A 302 3.38 -8.61 22.00
C ALA A 302 1.99 -8.34 21.42
N HIS A 303 1.93 -8.07 20.12
CA HIS A 303 0.69 -7.99 19.35
C HIS A 303 0.40 -9.37 18.74
N ILE A 304 -0.80 -9.90 18.98
CA ILE A 304 -1.20 -11.25 18.57
C ILE A 304 -2.48 -11.26 17.75
N SER A 305 -2.70 -12.34 16.99
CA SER A 305 -3.90 -12.54 16.18
C SER A 305 -5.17 -12.60 17.04
N PHE A 306 -6.33 -12.37 16.42
CA PHE A 306 -7.61 -12.50 17.10
C PHE A 306 -7.82 -13.92 17.66
N ILE A 307 -7.55 -14.95 16.86
CA ILE A 307 -7.72 -16.36 17.25
C ILE A 307 -6.80 -16.72 18.42
N ASP A 308 -5.57 -16.24 18.42
CA ASP A 308 -4.64 -16.47 19.52
C ASP A 308 -5.05 -15.70 20.79
N GLY A 309 -5.60 -14.48 20.63
CA GLY A 309 -6.22 -13.75 21.73
C GLY A 309 -7.36 -14.52 22.39
N LEU A 310 -8.18 -15.26 21.62
CA LEU A 310 -9.21 -16.14 22.17
C LEU A 310 -8.62 -17.29 23.00
N LYS A 311 -7.46 -17.84 22.62
CA LYS A 311 -6.75 -18.85 23.43
C LYS A 311 -6.31 -18.26 24.77
N ILE A 312 -5.75 -17.04 24.77
CA ILE A 312 -5.40 -16.34 26.02
C ILE A 312 -6.63 -16.07 26.89
N LYS A 313 -7.75 -15.63 26.30
CA LYS A 313 -9.02 -15.45 27.03
C LYS A 313 -9.49 -16.76 27.68
N ALA A 314 -9.41 -17.87 26.96
CA ALA A 314 -9.75 -19.19 27.48
C ALA A 314 -8.83 -19.60 28.64
N TYR A 315 -7.52 -19.39 28.50
CA TYR A 315 -6.53 -19.65 29.55
C TYR A 315 -6.80 -18.81 30.81
N ILE A 316 -7.02 -17.50 30.68
CA ILE A 316 -7.32 -16.61 31.81
C ILE A 316 -8.56 -17.10 32.59
N ASN A 317 -9.56 -17.63 31.89
CA ASN A 317 -10.77 -18.16 32.53
C ASN A 317 -10.59 -19.56 33.14
N SER A 318 -9.52 -20.28 32.78
CA SER A 318 -9.26 -21.65 33.24
C SER A 318 -8.58 -21.73 34.61
N THR A 319 -8.02 -20.62 35.11
CA THR A 319 -7.26 -20.57 36.36
C THR A 319 -7.58 -19.30 37.16
N SER A 320 -7.50 -19.38 38.49
CA SER A 320 -7.65 -18.23 39.39
C SER A 320 -6.39 -17.36 39.51
N THR A 321 -5.25 -17.86 39.02
CA THR A 321 -3.94 -17.19 39.11
C THR A 321 -3.23 -17.22 37.76
N PRO A 322 -3.81 -16.63 36.70
CA PRO A 322 -3.18 -16.62 35.39
C PRO A 322 -1.87 -15.83 35.46
N VAL A 323 -0.84 -16.41 34.86
CA VAL A 323 0.49 -15.80 34.69
C VAL A 323 0.95 -15.91 33.25
N ALA A 324 1.80 -14.98 32.83
CA ALA A 324 2.45 -14.97 31.52
C ALA A 324 3.85 -14.33 31.58
N SER A 325 4.62 -14.50 30.52
CA SER A 325 5.87 -13.81 30.24
C SER A 325 6.04 -13.62 28.73
N PHE A 326 7.15 -13.00 28.32
CA PHE A 326 7.53 -12.85 26.91
C PHE A 326 8.83 -13.59 26.62
N LEU A 327 8.88 -14.23 25.45
CA LEU A 327 10.08 -14.77 24.83
C LEU A 327 10.37 -13.93 23.58
N PHE A 328 11.28 -12.98 23.73
CA PHE A 328 11.74 -12.12 22.63
C PHE A 328 12.75 -12.88 21.78
N LYS A 329 12.39 -13.13 20.51
CA LYS A 329 13.17 -13.94 19.57
C LYS A 329 13.85 -13.08 18.49
N GLY A 330 13.72 -11.75 18.56
CA GLY A 330 14.33 -10.81 17.64
C GLY A 330 13.71 -10.84 16.24
N THR A 331 14.53 -10.60 15.22
CA THR A 331 14.11 -10.63 13.82
C THR A 331 14.27 -12.04 13.25
N ILE A 332 13.19 -12.58 12.69
CA ILE A 332 13.20 -13.86 11.97
C ILE A 332 12.65 -13.66 10.55
N PHE A 333 12.99 -14.58 9.65
CA PHE A 333 12.59 -14.58 8.24
C PHE A 333 11.98 -15.93 7.87
N GLY A 334 11.30 -15.98 6.72
CA GLY A 334 10.69 -17.20 6.19
C GLY A 334 9.28 -17.47 6.72
N ASP A 335 8.52 -16.43 7.09
CA ASP A 335 7.06 -16.58 7.20
C ASP A 335 6.48 -16.92 5.83
N ASP A 336 6.07 -18.16 5.68
CA ASP A 336 5.72 -18.76 4.40
C ASP A 336 4.30 -18.40 3.93
N HIS A 337 3.50 -17.77 4.81
CA HIS A 337 2.26 -17.10 4.43
C HIS A 337 2.47 -15.82 3.62
N ALA A 338 3.68 -15.25 3.62
CA ALA A 338 3.94 -13.99 2.95
C ALA A 338 4.03 -14.14 1.40
N PRO A 339 3.55 -13.14 0.64
CA PRO A 339 2.70 -12.04 1.11
C PRO A 339 1.27 -12.51 1.42
N ALA A 340 0.68 -11.92 2.45
CA ALA A 340 -0.74 -11.93 2.74
C ALA A 340 -1.26 -10.49 2.76
N VAL A 341 -2.50 -10.26 2.31
CA VAL A 341 -3.11 -8.93 2.31
C VAL A 341 -3.33 -8.45 3.73
N ALA A 342 -2.90 -7.22 4.02
CA ALA A 342 -3.14 -6.60 5.32
C ALA A 342 -4.64 -6.40 5.56
N ALA A 343 -5.14 -6.71 6.77
CA ALA A 343 -6.56 -6.51 7.07
C ALA A 343 -7.02 -5.06 6.84
N PHE A 344 -6.19 -4.08 7.23
CA PHE A 344 -6.49 -2.67 7.04
C PHE A 344 -6.46 -2.23 5.57
N SER A 345 -5.85 -3.00 4.66
CA SER A 345 -5.73 -2.58 3.26
C SER A 345 -7.12 -2.46 2.66
N SER A 346 -7.49 -1.23 2.28
CA SER A 346 -8.78 -0.93 1.68
C SER A 346 -9.02 -1.75 0.40
N ARG A 347 -10.30 -2.07 0.14
CA ARG A 347 -10.72 -3.01 -0.90
C ARG A 347 -11.68 -2.37 -1.89
N GLY A 348 -11.62 -2.81 -3.13
CA GLY A 348 -12.61 -2.47 -4.16
C GLY A 348 -13.99 -3.08 -3.90
N PRO A 349 -14.95 -2.85 -4.81
CA PRO A 349 -14.84 -1.98 -5.99
C PRO A 349 -14.76 -0.50 -5.61
N PHE A 350 -14.17 0.33 -6.48
CA PHE A 350 -14.19 1.78 -6.28
C PHE A 350 -15.56 2.36 -6.71
N PRO A 351 -16.28 3.09 -5.83
CA PRO A 351 -17.67 3.47 -6.11
C PRO A 351 -17.89 4.35 -7.35
N GLU A 352 -16.98 5.31 -7.61
CA GLU A 352 -17.11 6.27 -8.72
C GLU A 352 -16.72 5.68 -10.08
N SER A 353 -16.00 4.56 -10.09
CA SER A 353 -15.75 3.78 -11.30
C SER A 353 -15.70 2.28 -11.00
N PRO A 354 -16.89 1.65 -10.87
CA PRO A 354 -16.97 0.22 -10.58
C PRO A 354 -16.51 -0.65 -11.76
N GLY A 355 -16.44 -0.10 -12.98
CA GLY A 355 -15.99 -0.81 -14.17
C GLY A 355 -14.47 -0.96 -14.29
N ILE A 356 -13.71 -0.38 -13.36
CA ILE A 356 -12.26 -0.51 -13.25
C ILE A 356 -11.90 -1.19 -11.92
N LEU A 357 -11.09 -2.26 -12.00
CA LEU A 357 -10.69 -3.02 -10.82
C LEU A 357 -9.74 -2.18 -9.94
N LYS A 358 -10.02 -2.11 -8.63
CA LYS A 358 -9.16 -1.49 -7.63
C LYS A 358 -9.06 -2.37 -6.35
N PRO A 359 -7.92 -2.34 -5.62
CA PRO A 359 -6.68 -1.66 -5.97
C PRO A 359 -6.07 -2.26 -7.25
N ASP A 360 -5.06 -1.63 -7.83
CA ASP A 360 -4.43 -2.16 -9.04
C ASP A 360 -3.54 -3.36 -8.72
N ILE A 361 -2.86 -3.31 -7.58
CA ILE A 361 -1.84 -4.27 -7.17
C ILE A 361 -1.53 -4.11 -5.67
N ILE A 362 -0.89 -5.11 -5.05
CA ILE A 362 -0.38 -5.02 -3.67
C ILE A 362 1.15 -5.01 -3.62
N GLY A 363 1.70 -4.42 -2.57
CA GLY A 363 3.13 -4.47 -2.26
C GLY A 363 3.40 -4.47 -0.76
N PRO A 364 4.68 -4.54 -0.34
CA PRO A 364 5.07 -4.58 1.06
C PRO A 364 4.59 -3.33 1.83
N GLY A 365 3.79 -3.53 2.88
CA GLY A 365 3.19 -2.43 3.64
C GLY A 365 3.00 -2.71 5.13
N ILE A 366 3.53 -3.80 5.67
CA ILE A 366 3.46 -4.10 7.10
C ILE A 366 4.86 -4.11 7.72
N SER A 367 5.01 -3.36 8.82
CA SER A 367 6.21 -3.27 9.65
C SER A 367 7.46 -2.95 8.83
N ILE A 368 7.36 -1.97 7.92
CA ILE A 368 8.43 -1.52 7.03
C ILE A 368 9.40 -0.61 7.79
N LEU A 369 10.68 -0.96 7.78
CA LEU A 369 11.75 -0.17 8.40
C LEU A 369 12.24 0.90 7.43
N ALA A 370 12.15 2.17 7.80
CA ALA A 370 12.68 3.28 7.00
C ALA A 370 13.10 4.47 7.88
N ALA A 371 13.66 5.51 7.26
CA ALA A 371 14.18 6.68 7.95
C ALA A 371 13.10 7.35 8.81
N TRP A 372 13.50 7.86 9.96
CA TRP A 372 12.63 8.57 10.89
C TRP A 372 13.30 9.84 11.42
N PRO A 373 12.57 10.94 11.69
CA PRO A 373 13.18 12.18 12.18
C PRO A 373 13.86 12.10 13.54
N THR A 374 13.33 11.26 14.43
CA THR A 374 13.76 11.19 15.84
C THR A 374 14.01 9.76 16.27
N SER A 375 14.75 9.57 17.36
CA SER A 375 15.01 8.21 17.87
C SER A 375 13.81 7.71 18.66
N VAL A 376 13.17 6.64 18.20
CA VAL A 376 12.14 5.92 18.97
C VAL A 376 12.69 5.24 20.24
N GLU A 377 14.02 5.10 20.33
CA GLU A 377 14.74 4.53 21.48
C GLU A 377 15.09 5.58 22.53
N ASN A 378 14.68 6.85 22.32
CA ASN A 378 15.07 8.00 23.13
C ASN A 378 16.60 8.20 23.23
N ASN A 379 17.34 7.77 22.20
CA ASN A 379 18.79 7.93 22.11
C ASN A 379 19.15 9.13 21.23
N THR A 380 19.43 10.26 21.86
CA THR A 380 19.78 11.52 21.18
C THR A 380 21.17 11.52 20.53
N ASN A 381 22.00 10.49 20.77
CA ASN A 381 23.34 10.38 20.18
C ASN A 381 23.35 9.60 18.85
N LYS A 382 22.22 9.00 18.45
CA LYS A 382 22.13 8.29 17.15
C LYS A 382 22.03 9.30 16.02
N LYS A 383 22.98 9.24 15.08
CA LYS A 383 22.98 10.04 13.84
C LYS A 383 22.04 9.50 12.75
N SER A 384 21.57 8.26 12.91
CA SER A 384 20.65 7.60 11.98
C SER A 384 19.52 6.99 12.79
N THR A 385 18.29 7.39 12.49
CA THR A 385 17.11 7.02 13.25
C THR A 385 16.11 6.36 12.30
N PHE A 386 15.58 5.22 12.72
CA PHE A 386 14.67 4.43 11.91
C PHE A 386 13.45 4.06 12.73
N ASP A 387 12.35 3.84 12.04
CA ASP A 387 11.10 3.36 12.63
C ASP A 387 10.44 2.32 11.72
N THR A 388 9.59 1.49 12.31
CA THR A 388 8.78 0.47 11.63
C THR A 388 7.33 0.90 11.60
N LEU A 389 6.83 1.20 10.40
CA LEU A 389 5.44 1.59 10.18
C LEU A 389 4.69 0.57 9.32
N SER A 390 3.37 0.57 9.45
CA SER A 390 2.47 -0.24 8.62
C SER A 390 1.41 0.65 7.99
N GLY A 391 1.10 0.41 6.73
CA GLY A 391 0.11 1.15 5.97
C GLY A 391 0.27 0.93 4.47
N THR A 392 -0.79 1.18 3.72
CA THR A 392 -0.73 1.37 2.27
C THR A 392 0.16 2.57 1.89
N SER A 393 0.36 3.50 2.82
CA SER A 393 1.38 4.55 2.74
C SER A 393 2.81 4.04 2.62
N MET A 394 3.12 2.82 3.08
CA MET A 394 4.44 2.21 2.93
C MET A 394 4.53 1.35 1.67
N SER A 395 3.42 0.80 1.16
CA SER A 395 3.43 0.05 -0.10
C SER A 395 3.47 0.97 -1.34
N CYS A 396 2.81 2.13 -1.29
CA CYS A 396 2.89 3.18 -2.32
C CYS A 396 4.33 3.58 -2.69
N PRO A 397 5.24 3.93 -1.77
CA PRO A 397 6.61 4.30 -2.10
C PRO A 397 7.45 3.12 -2.60
N HIS A 398 7.19 1.88 -2.15
CA HIS A 398 7.82 0.71 -2.78
C HIS A 398 7.53 0.69 -4.28
N LEU A 399 6.26 0.83 -4.67
CA LEU A 399 5.87 0.82 -6.08
C LEU A 399 6.30 2.09 -6.82
N SER A 400 6.37 3.24 -6.15
CA SER A 400 6.95 4.46 -6.73
C SER A 400 8.42 4.25 -7.11
N GLY A 401 9.19 3.54 -6.28
CA GLY A 401 10.54 3.13 -6.61
C GLY A 401 10.61 2.10 -7.75
N VAL A 402 9.72 1.11 -7.77
CA VAL A 402 9.62 0.15 -8.90
C VAL A 402 9.33 0.87 -10.22
N VAL A 403 8.32 1.75 -10.24
CA VAL A 403 7.97 2.59 -11.38
C VAL A 403 9.18 3.39 -11.84
N THR A 404 9.95 3.95 -10.90
CA THR A 404 11.15 4.73 -11.20
C THR A 404 12.23 3.90 -11.88
N LEU A 405 12.47 2.67 -11.42
CA LEU A 405 13.42 1.75 -12.04
C LEU A 405 12.95 1.35 -13.45
N ILE A 406 11.67 1.02 -13.62
CA ILE A 406 11.11 0.65 -14.93
C ILE A 406 11.18 1.84 -15.90
N LYS A 407 10.78 3.05 -15.48
CA LYS A 407 10.88 4.25 -16.32
C LYS A 407 12.33 4.59 -16.67
N SER A 408 13.28 4.29 -15.78
CA SER A 408 14.71 4.46 -16.07
C SER A 408 15.20 3.48 -17.12
N ALA A 409 14.69 2.24 -17.13
CA ALA A 409 15.04 1.21 -18.10
C ALA A 409 14.30 1.40 -19.44
N HIS A 410 13.10 1.97 -19.40
CA HIS A 410 12.22 2.21 -20.56
C HIS A 410 11.72 3.67 -20.58
N PRO A 411 12.59 4.65 -20.89
CA PRO A 411 12.24 6.08 -20.81
C PRO A 411 11.08 6.50 -21.70
N GLU A 412 10.82 5.78 -22.78
CA GLU A 412 9.76 6.04 -23.76
C GLU A 412 8.39 5.49 -23.35
N TRP A 413 8.32 4.60 -22.35
CA TRP A 413 7.04 4.04 -21.92
C TRP A 413 6.14 5.09 -21.28
N SER A 414 4.86 5.07 -21.66
CA SER A 414 3.82 5.89 -21.04
C SER A 414 3.59 5.47 -19.57
N PRO A 415 2.94 6.31 -18.74
CA PRO A 415 2.46 5.89 -17.43
C PRO A 415 1.62 4.60 -17.49
N SER A 416 0.70 4.50 -18.44
CA SER A 416 -0.18 3.35 -18.62
C SER A 416 0.59 2.08 -18.99
N ALA A 417 1.64 2.18 -19.81
CA ALA A 417 2.51 1.07 -20.18
C ALA A 417 3.26 0.50 -18.97
N ILE A 418 3.83 1.37 -18.12
CA ILE A 418 4.52 0.96 -16.89
C ILE A 418 3.55 0.32 -15.91
N LYS A 419 2.40 0.95 -15.69
CA LYS A 419 1.32 0.39 -14.87
C LYS A 419 0.89 -0.99 -15.38
N SER A 420 0.69 -1.13 -16.69
CA SER A 420 0.36 -2.41 -17.30
C SER A 420 1.44 -3.46 -17.04
N ALA A 421 2.71 -3.13 -17.21
CA ALA A 421 3.80 -4.06 -17.00
C ALA A 421 3.84 -4.57 -15.55
N ILE A 422 3.61 -3.67 -14.59
CA ILE A 422 3.51 -4.00 -13.16
C ILE A 422 2.35 -4.95 -12.88
N MET A 423 1.16 -4.66 -13.41
CA MET A 423 -0.05 -5.46 -13.15
C MET A 423 0.02 -6.84 -13.82
N THR A 424 0.41 -6.92 -15.09
CA THR A 424 0.30 -8.17 -15.87
C THR A 424 1.35 -9.22 -15.51
N THR A 425 2.38 -8.82 -14.76
CA THR A 425 3.53 -9.67 -14.38
C THR A 425 3.58 -9.99 -12.89
N ALA A 426 2.57 -9.59 -12.12
CA ALA A 426 2.47 -9.84 -10.70
C ALA A 426 2.64 -11.33 -10.33
N ASP A 427 3.16 -11.56 -9.12
CA ASP A 427 3.25 -12.88 -8.50
C ASP A 427 1.92 -13.24 -7.86
N LEU A 428 1.48 -14.47 -8.10
CA LEU A 428 0.11 -14.93 -7.84
C LEU A 428 -0.02 -15.75 -6.56
N VAL A 429 1.11 -16.09 -5.94
CA VAL A 429 1.20 -17.05 -4.84
C VAL A 429 2.09 -16.52 -3.73
N ASN A 430 1.83 -16.98 -2.51
CA ASN A 430 2.73 -16.79 -1.38
C ASN A 430 3.91 -17.78 -1.41
N LEU A 431 4.80 -17.67 -0.42
CA LEU A 431 5.98 -18.53 -0.30
C LEU A 431 5.65 -20.03 -0.05
N ARG A 432 4.43 -20.35 0.40
CA ARG A 432 3.88 -21.73 0.42
C ARG A 432 3.39 -22.23 -0.95
N ASN A 433 3.49 -21.40 -2.00
CA ASN A 433 2.94 -21.69 -3.32
C ASN A 433 1.41 -21.85 -3.33
N ASN A 434 0.73 -21.27 -2.34
CA ASN A 434 -0.72 -21.11 -2.31
C ASN A 434 -1.10 -19.77 -2.92
N PRO A 435 -2.33 -19.60 -3.46
CA PRO A 435 -2.85 -18.27 -3.79
C PRO A 435 -2.69 -17.31 -2.61
N ILE A 436 -2.36 -16.04 -2.87
CA ILE A 436 -2.22 -15.02 -1.84
C ILE A 436 -3.45 -15.01 -0.92
N GLU A 437 -3.18 -14.98 0.38
CA GLU A 437 -4.20 -15.06 1.42
C GLU A 437 -4.59 -13.65 1.91
N ASP A 438 -5.80 -13.53 2.44
CA ASP A 438 -6.24 -12.38 3.23
C ASP A 438 -6.03 -12.64 4.73
N GLU A 439 -6.45 -11.70 5.57
CA GLU A 439 -6.31 -11.75 7.03
C GLU A 439 -7.00 -12.95 7.70
N ARG A 440 -7.90 -13.63 7.00
CA ARG A 440 -8.64 -14.80 7.51
C ARG A 440 -7.91 -16.11 7.22
N GLY A 441 -6.80 -16.07 6.47
CA GLY A 441 -6.09 -17.25 5.99
C GLY A 441 -6.81 -17.92 4.82
N LEU A 442 -7.69 -17.17 4.15
CA LEU A 442 -8.41 -17.61 2.97
C LEU A 442 -7.82 -16.93 1.75
N ARG A 443 -8.02 -17.51 0.56
CA ARG A 443 -7.62 -16.87 -0.70
C ARG A 443 -8.21 -15.46 -0.78
N ALA A 444 -7.35 -14.46 -0.93
CA ALA A 444 -7.76 -13.09 -1.16
C ALA A 444 -8.46 -12.96 -2.53
N ASP A 445 -9.50 -12.15 -2.57
CA ASP A 445 -10.17 -11.80 -3.82
C ASP A 445 -9.47 -10.64 -4.53
N PHE A 446 -9.79 -10.43 -5.81
CA PHE A 446 -9.17 -9.36 -6.60
C PHE A 446 -9.60 -7.95 -6.17
N PHE A 447 -10.65 -7.78 -5.37
CA PHE A 447 -10.93 -6.48 -4.75
C PHE A 447 -9.98 -6.19 -3.59
N ALA A 448 -9.31 -7.20 -3.03
CA ALA A 448 -8.24 -7.04 -2.05
C ALA A 448 -6.86 -6.95 -2.72
N THR A 449 -6.58 -7.77 -3.74
CA THR A 449 -5.23 -7.88 -4.31
C THR A 449 -5.01 -7.09 -5.61
N GLY A 450 -6.08 -6.73 -6.32
CA GLY A 450 -5.97 -6.25 -7.69
C GLY A 450 -5.39 -7.31 -8.61
N ALA A 451 -4.20 -7.02 -9.16
CA ALA A 451 -3.44 -7.94 -10.00
C ALA A 451 -2.60 -8.97 -9.23
N ASP A 452 -2.57 -8.92 -7.88
CA ASP A 452 -1.72 -9.67 -6.96
C ASP A 452 -0.42 -8.93 -6.58
N HIS A 453 0.67 -9.63 -6.21
CA HIS A 453 1.83 -8.96 -5.61
C HIS A 453 2.85 -8.48 -6.65
N VAL A 454 3.41 -7.29 -6.46
CA VAL A 454 4.41 -6.72 -7.38
C VAL A 454 5.63 -7.63 -7.57
N ASN A 455 6.04 -7.81 -8.83
CA ASN A 455 7.31 -8.44 -9.20
C ASN A 455 8.14 -7.49 -10.08
N PRO A 456 9.09 -6.73 -9.50
CA PRO A 456 9.84 -5.71 -10.24
C PRO A 456 10.66 -6.26 -11.40
N LEU A 457 11.25 -7.45 -11.23
CA LEU A 457 12.11 -8.07 -12.25
C LEU A 457 11.32 -8.46 -13.49
N ARG A 458 10.12 -9.03 -13.30
CA ARG A 458 9.25 -9.43 -14.40
C ARG A 458 8.57 -8.22 -15.05
N ALA A 459 8.20 -7.21 -14.26
CA ALA A 459 7.63 -5.97 -14.77
C ALA A 459 8.60 -5.18 -15.68
N ASN A 460 9.91 -5.37 -15.54
CA ASN A 460 10.89 -4.77 -16.42
C ASN A 460 10.91 -5.38 -17.84
N ASP A 461 10.36 -6.59 -18.04
CA ASP A 461 10.30 -7.25 -19.35
C ASP A 461 8.98 -8.06 -19.47
N PRO A 462 7.83 -7.37 -19.65
CA PRO A 462 6.50 -7.96 -19.51
C PRO A 462 6.03 -8.71 -20.76
N GLY A 463 6.73 -8.60 -21.89
CA GLY A 463 6.29 -9.13 -23.18
C GLY A 463 5.21 -8.29 -23.86
N LEU A 464 4.04 -8.13 -23.23
CA LEU A 464 2.94 -7.30 -23.73
C LEU A 464 2.50 -6.26 -22.70
N ILE A 465 2.08 -5.10 -23.21
CA ILE A 465 1.48 -4.03 -22.40
C ILE A 465 0.14 -3.57 -22.97
N TYR A 466 -0.75 -3.13 -22.08
CA TYR A 466 -2.00 -2.46 -22.35
C TYR A 466 -1.76 -0.95 -22.20
N ASP A 467 -1.48 -0.29 -23.32
CA ASP A 467 -1.19 1.14 -23.32
C ASP A 467 -2.48 1.95 -23.49
N ILE A 468 -2.55 3.10 -22.82
CA ILE A 468 -3.68 4.03 -22.85
C ILE A 468 -3.10 5.44 -22.96
N GLN A 469 -3.44 6.14 -24.04
CA GLN A 469 -3.08 7.53 -24.25
C GLN A 469 -4.06 8.47 -23.52
N PRO A 470 -3.63 9.66 -23.06
CA PRO A 470 -4.47 10.55 -22.28
C PRO A 470 -5.84 10.90 -22.91
N ASN A 471 -5.88 11.02 -24.24
CA ASN A 471 -7.11 11.29 -24.98
C ASN A 471 -8.11 10.11 -25.00
N GLU A 472 -7.63 8.88 -24.80
CA GLU A 472 -8.48 7.68 -24.74
C GLU A 472 -9.30 7.62 -23.44
N TYR A 473 -8.89 8.35 -22.39
CA TYR A 473 -9.70 8.52 -21.19
C TYR A 473 -10.90 9.46 -21.40
N ILE A 474 -10.92 10.31 -22.44
CA ILE A 474 -12.00 11.30 -22.63
C ILE A 474 -13.35 10.61 -22.91
N PRO A 475 -13.49 9.68 -23.89
CA PRO A 475 -14.75 8.97 -24.11
C PRO A 475 -15.19 8.13 -22.91
N TYR A 476 -14.23 7.60 -22.15
CA TYR A 476 -14.47 6.90 -20.88
C TYR A 476 -15.06 7.86 -19.83
N LEU A 477 -14.45 9.02 -19.61
CA LEU A 477 -14.94 10.05 -18.69
C LEU A 477 -16.32 10.57 -19.12
N CYS A 478 -16.55 10.71 -20.41
CA CYS A 478 -17.86 11.07 -20.97
C CYS A 478 -18.93 9.99 -20.74
N GLY A 479 -18.55 8.73 -20.53
CA GLY A 479 -19.47 7.66 -20.11
C GLY A 479 -19.89 7.76 -18.64
N LEU A 480 -19.04 8.38 -17.81
CA LEU A 480 -19.31 8.59 -16.39
C LEU A 480 -20.05 9.91 -16.15
N TYR A 481 -19.64 10.98 -16.85
CA TYR A 481 -19.84 12.35 -16.41
C TYR A 481 -20.27 13.28 -17.56
N PRO A 482 -20.99 14.38 -17.27
CA PRO A 482 -21.39 15.34 -18.30
C PRO A 482 -20.18 16.14 -18.83
N SER A 483 -20.30 16.67 -20.06
CA SER A 483 -19.27 17.47 -20.76
C SER A 483 -18.58 18.53 -19.90
N ARG A 484 -19.34 19.25 -19.05
CA ARG A 484 -18.80 20.29 -18.15
C ARG A 484 -17.82 19.72 -17.15
N ALA A 485 -18.14 18.58 -16.54
CA ALA A 485 -17.28 17.94 -15.55
C ALA A 485 -16.04 17.33 -16.21
N VAL A 486 -16.20 16.71 -17.38
CA VAL A 486 -15.05 16.20 -18.15
C VAL A 486 -14.10 17.34 -18.53
N SER A 487 -14.65 18.50 -18.93
CA SER A 487 -13.84 19.68 -19.27
C SER A 487 -13.02 20.21 -18.08
N LEU A 488 -13.51 20.05 -16.85
CA LEU A 488 -12.75 20.38 -15.63
C LEU A 488 -11.60 19.41 -15.40
N ILE A 489 -11.81 18.11 -15.64
CA ILE A 489 -10.79 17.08 -15.46
C ILE A 489 -9.66 17.23 -16.47
N VAL A 490 -9.99 17.47 -17.74
CA VAL A 490 -8.99 17.49 -18.82
C VAL A 490 -8.45 18.89 -19.14
N LEU A 491 -8.93 19.91 -18.43
CA LEU A 491 -8.54 21.32 -18.57
C LEU A 491 -8.68 21.88 -20.01
N GLN A 492 -9.66 21.38 -20.75
CA GLN A 492 -10.01 21.84 -22.10
C GLN A 492 -11.50 21.66 -22.36
N GLU A 493 -12.06 22.40 -23.31
CA GLU A 493 -13.46 22.26 -23.69
C GLU A 493 -13.70 20.88 -24.34
N VAL A 494 -14.58 20.08 -23.74
CA VAL A 494 -14.95 18.75 -24.23
C VAL A 494 -16.45 18.70 -24.53
N ASN A 495 -16.80 18.14 -25.67
CA ASN A 495 -18.16 17.76 -26.00
C ASN A 495 -18.29 16.25 -26.00
N CYS A 496 -19.00 15.70 -25.01
CA CYS A 496 -19.27 14.27 -24.87
C CYS A 496 -20.33 13.77 -25.86
N SER A 497 -20.03 13.86 -27.15
CA SER A 497 -20.86 13.32 -28.23
C SER A 497 -20.69 11.80 -28.41
N SER A 498 -19.57 11.25 -27.94
CA SER A 498 -19.24 9.82 -27.92
C SER A 498 -18.87 9.39 -26.51
N THR A 499 -19.36 8.21 -26.10
CA THR A 499 -19.06 7.62 -24.79
C THR A 499 -18.53 6.19 -24.96
N THR A 500 -17.77 5.73 -23.98
CA THR A 500 -17.22 4.38 -23.93
C THR A 500 -17.61 3.74 -22.61
N PRO A 501 -18.16 2.50 -22.61
CA PRO A 501 -18.42 1.77 -21.37
C PRO A 501 -17.15 1.65 -20.52
N GLU A 502 -17.25 1.73 -19.20
CA GLU A 502 -16.08 1.71 -18.31
C GLU A 502 -15.13 0.54 -18.60
N ALA A 503 -15.68 -0.67 -18.75
CA ALA A 503 -14.92 -1.89 -19.00
C ALA A 503 -14.32 -1.99 -20.41
N GLU A 504 -14.65 -1.08 -21.34
CA GLU A 504 -14.06 -1.02 -22.68
C GLU A 504 -12.72 -0.26 -22.68
N LEU A 505 -12.42 0.52 -21.64
CA LEU A 505 -11.11 1.15 -21.47
C LEU A 505 -10.01 0.06 -21.58
N ASN A 506 -8.92 0.36 -22.30
CA ASN A 506 -7.85 -0.60 -22.59
C ASN A 506 -6.97 -0.92 -21.35
N TYR A 507 -7.61 -1.34 -20.28
CA TYR A 507 -7.06 -1.56 -18.96
C TYR A 507 -6.61 -3.02 -18.79
N PRO A 508 -5.52 -3.32 -18.06
CA PRO A 508 -5.00 -4.68 -17.87
C PRO A 508 -5.85 -5.56 -16.93
N SER A 509 -7.14 -5.26 -16.75
CA SER A 509 -8.12 -6.08 -16.03
C SER A 509 -9.53 -5.87 -16.61
N PHE A 510 -10.47 -6.69 -16.14
CA PHE A 510 -11.90 -6.54 -16.39
C PHE A 510 -12.64 -6.48 -15.05
N SER A 511 -13.39 -5.42 -14.81
CA SER A 511 -14.39 -5.35 -13.74
C SER A 511 -15.74 -5.03 -14.40
N ILE A 512 -16.68 -5.96 -14.38
CA ILE A 512 -17.93 -5.83 -15.16
C ILE A 512 -19.15 -6.09 -14.29
N ARG A 513 -20.24 -5.36 -14.60
CA ARG A 513 -21.58 -5.63 -14.04
C ARG A 513 -22.37 -6.40 -15.09
N LEU A 514 -22.62 -7.68 -14.85
CA LEU A 514 -23.20 -8.59 -15.83
C LEU A 514 -24.63 -8.99 -15.44
N GLY A 515 -25.59 -8.65 -16.29
CA GLY A 515 -26.99 -9.05 -16.20
C GLY A 515 -27.28 -10.32 -17.01
N SER A 516 -28.43 -10.35 -17.69
CA SER A 516 -28.79 -11.42 -18.64
C SER A 516 -28.11 -11.28 -20.00
N ASP A 517 -27.79 -10.04 -20.38
CA ASP A 517 -27.33 -9.74 -21.73
C ASP A 517 -25.83 -10.01 -21.86
N LEU A 518 -25.47 -10.57 -23.01
CA LEU A 518 -24.09 -10.77 -23.41
C LEU A 518 -23.39 -9.42 -23.56
N GLN A 519 -22.22 -9.30 -22.94
CA GLN A 519 -21.37 -8.10 -23.03
C GLN A 519 -20.06 -8.47 -23.70
N ALA A 520 -19.59 -7.63 -24.62
CA ALA A 520 -18.33 -7.84 -25.32
C ALA A 520 -17.48 -6.57 -25.25
N TYR A 521 -16.19 -6.76 -24.99
CA TYR A 521 -15.23 -5.68 -24.83
C TYR A 521 -13.98 -5.96 -25.65
N THR A 522 -13.26 -4.92 -26.08
CA THR A 522 -11.98 -5.10 -26.77
C THR A 522 -10.79 -4.70 -25.89
N ARG A 523 -9.64 -5.29 -26.21
CA ARG A 523 -8.33 -4.89 -25.67
C ARG A 523 -7.31 -4.86 -26.78
N THR A 524 -6.43 -3.87 -26.72
CA THR A 524 -5.29 -3.74 -27.63
C THR A 524 -4.00 -3.86 -26.84
N VAL A 525 -3.21 -4.86 -27.19
CA VAL A 525 -1.89 -5.09 -26.58
C VAL A 525 -0.79 -4.66 -27.54
N THR A 526 0.27 -4.09 -26.99
CA THR A 526 1.50 -3.73 -27.72
C THR A 526 2.61 -4.69 -27.32
N ASN A 527 3.30 -5.27 -28.29
CA ASN A 527 4.45 -6.14 -28.02
C ASN A 527 5.70 -5.31 -27.67
N VAL A 528 6.20 -5.46 -26.46
CA VAL A 528 7.44 -4.82 -25.98
C VAL A 528 8.54 -5.84 -25.65
N GLY A 529 8.25 -7.12 -25.85
CA GLY A 529 9.22 -8.20 -25.68
C GLY A 529 9.90 -8.59 -27.00
N GLU A 530 9.93 -9.89 -27.29
CA GLU A 530 10.60 -10.42 -28.48
C GLU A 530 9.87 -9.98 -29.77
N PRO A 531 10.58 -9.41 -30.77
CA PRO A 531 9.96 -8.85 -31.97
C PRO A 531 9.09 -9.86 -32.73
N ILE A 532 9.58 -11.09 -32.90
CA ILE A 532 8.84 -12.18 -33.52
C ILE A 532 8.41 -13.12 -32.40
N SER A 533 7.14 -13.06 -32.02
CA SER A 533 6.60 -13.83 -30.90
C SER A 533 5.15 -14.22 -31.13
N SER A 534 4.72 -15.28 -30.47
CA SER A 534 3.35 -15.79 -30.51
C SER A 534 2.86 -16.04 -29.10
N TYR A 535 1.65 -15.57 -28.82
CA TYR A 535 1.00 -15.74 -27.53
C TYR A 535 -0.26 -16.57 -27.70
N THR A 536 -0.39 -17.62 -26.89
CA THR A 536 -1.58 -18.47 -26.82
C THR A 536 -2.41 -18.13 -25.61
N LEU A 537 -3.72 -18.13 -25.81
CA LEU A 537 -4.71 -17.81 -24.80
C LEU A 537 -4.91 -18.95 -23.78
N GLU A 538 -4.97 -18.59 -22.51
CA GLU A 538 -5.49 -19.39 -21.42
C GLU A 538 -6.57 -18.59 -20.68
N ILE A 539 -7.70 -19.23 -20.36
CA ILE A 539 -8.80 -18.61 -19.64
C ILE A 539 -9.12 -19.45 -18.41
N VAL A 540 -9.23 -18.78 -17.25
CA VAL A 540 -9.93 -19.32 -16.08
C VAL A 540 -11.22 -18.51 -15.93
N PRO A 541 -12.37 -19.05 -16.36
CA PRO A 541 -13.61 -18.29 -16.35
C PRO A 541 -14.11 -18.08 -14.92
N PRO A 542 -14.70 -16.90 -14.60
CA PRO A 542 -15.43 -16.74 -13.36
C PRO A 542 -16.57 -17.75 -13.24
N GLN A 543 -16.85 -18.21 -12.01
CA GLN A 543 -17.89 -19.22 -11.80
C GLN A 543 -19.24 -18.77 -12.37
N GLY A 544 -19.83 -19.58 -13.25
CA GLY A 544 -21.13 -19.33 -13.89
C GLY A 544 -21.16 -18.18 -14.91
N VAL A 545 -19.99 -17.75 -15.38
CA VAL A 545 -19.83 -16.83 -16.50
C VAL A 545 -18.97 -17.51 -17.56
N ASP A 546 -19.53 -17.65 -18.76
CA ASP A 546 -18.77 -18.11 -19.91
C ASP A 546 -17.96 -16.94 -20.47
N VAL A 547 -16.65 -17.17 -20.67
CA VAL A 547 -15.72 -16.18 -21.21
C VAL A 547 -15.16 -16.70 -22.52
N LYS A 548 -15.34 -15.94 -23.59
CA LYS A 548 -14.81 -16.24 -24.93
C LYS A 548 -13.85 -15.13 -25.36
N VAL A 549 -12.70 -15.48 -25.91
CA VAL A 549 -11.72 -14.51 -26.42
C VAL A 549 -11.37 -14.83 -27.87
N GLU A 550 -11.42 -13.82 -28.74
CA GLU A 550 -11.11 -13.95 -30.17
C GLU A 550 -10.19 -12.82 -30.66
N PRO A 551 -9.10 -13.14 -31.39
CA PRO A 551 -8.60 -14.49 -31.71
C PRO A 551 -8.02 -15.19 -30.46
N SER A 552 -7.80 -16.51 -30.52
CA SER A 552 -7.18 -17.29 -29.43
C SER A 552 -5.64 -17.32 -29.49
N THR A 553 -5.04 -16.67 -30.49
CA THR A 553 -3.60 -16.55 -30.66
C THR A 553 -3.26 -15.18 -31.22
N LEU A 554 -2.23 -14.55 -30.68
CA LEU A 554 -1.69 -13.28 -31.16
C LEU A 554 -0.28 -13.50 -31.72
N HIS A 555 -0.10 -13.21 -32.99
CA HIS A 555 1.19 -13.30 -33.67
C HIS A 555 1.76 -11.90 -33.91
N PHE A 556 3.00 -11.70 -33.46
CA PHE A 556 3.75 -10.46 -33.66
C PHE A 556 4.94 -10.71 -34.58
N SER A 557 5.18 -9.77 -35.49
CA SER A 557 6.29 -9.80 -36.47
C SER A 557 7.37 -8.78 -36.18
N GLU A 558 7.10 -7.80 -35.33
CA GLU A 558 8.01 -6.74 -34.94
C GLU A 558 7.72 -6.24 -33.52
N MET A 559 8.70 -5.54 -32.93
CA MET A 559 8.53 -4.84 -31.66
C MET A 559 7.60 -3.63 -31.85
N TYR A 560 6.83 -3.31 -30.83
CA TYR A 560 5.79 -2.27 -30.78
C TYR A 560 4.60 -2.49 -31.73
N GLN A 561 4.50 -3.64 -32.39
CA GLN A 561 3.30 -3.99 -33.12
C GLN A 561 2.11 -4.14 -32.16
N LYS A 562 0.99 -3.54 -32.51
CA LYS A 562 -0.28 -3.62 -31.77
C LYS A 562 -1.16 -4.73 -32.33
N LYS A 563 -1.86 -5.45 -31.45
CA LYS A 563 -2.91 -6.40 -31.81
C LYS A 563 -4.12 -6.22 -30.90
N THR A 564 -5.30 -6.33 -31.48
CA THR A 564 -6.57 -6.21 -30.77
C THR A 564 -7.23 -7.58 -30.68
N TYR A 565 -7.81 -7.87 -29.52
CA TYR A 565 -8.67 -9.03 -29.30
C TYR A 565 -9.98 -8.60 -28.62
N GLN A 566 -11.02 -9.38 -28.82
CA GLN A 566 -12.32 -9.20 -28.18
C GLN A 566 -12.51 -10.24 -27.08
N VAL A 567 -13.11 -9.85 -25.96
CA VAL A 567 -13.54 -10.71 -24.87
C VAL A 567 -15.04 -10.58 -24.71
N THR A 568 -15.73 -11.71 -24.68
CA THR A 568 -17.18 -11.79 -24.53
C THR A 568 -17.52 -12.52 -23.25
N PHE A 569 -18.42 -11.92 -22.46
CA PHE A 569 -18.92 -12.42 -21.20
C PHE A 569 -20.40 -12.76 -21.36
N ASN A 570 -20.76 -14.00 -21.03
CA ASN A 570 -22.13 -14.47 -21.06
C ASN A 570 -22.46 -15.18 -19.75
N ARG A 571 -23.59 -14.82 -19.14
CA ARG A 571 -24.02 -15.46 -17.89
C ARG A 571 -24.60 -16.84 -18.20
N SER A 572 -23.94 -17.90 -17.74
CA SER A 572 -24.37 -19.27 -17.99
C SER A 572 -25.26 -19.85 -16.89
N ILE A 573 -25.20 -19.29 -15.68
CA ILE A 573 -26.04 -19.68 -14.54
C ILE A 573 -26.77 -18.46 -13.97
N SER A 574 -28.11 -18.54 -13.87
CA SER A 574 -28.95 -17.45 -13.34
C SER A 574 -28.92 -17.36 -11.81
N ASN A 575 -28.76 -18.47 -11.09
CA ASN A 575 -28.81 -18.51 -9.62
C ASN A 575 -27.42 -18.74 -9.00
N ILE A 576 -26.64 -17.68 -8.87
CA ILE A 576 -25.37 -17.68 -8.12
C ILE A 576 -25.60 -16.90 -6.84
N SER A 577 -25.30 -17.50 -5.68
CA SER A 577 -25.48 -16.85 -4.37
C SER A 577 -24.38 -15.85 -4.01
N ALA A 578 -23.29 -15.81 -4.78
CA ALA A 578 -22.19 -14.87 -4.60
C ALA A 578 -22.53 -13.50 -5.21
N THR A 579 -22.14 -12.42 -4.53
CA THR A 579 -22.30 -11.03 -4.98
C THR A 579 -21.40 -10.70 -6.18
N PHE A 580 -20.24 -11.34 -6.26
CA PHE A 580 -19.34 -11.30 -7.41
C PHE A 580 -18.62 -12.64 -7.59
N VAL A 581 -18.09 -12.85 -8.79
CA VAL A 581 -17.27 -14.01 -9.16
C VAL A 581 -16.00 -13.54 -9.88
N GLN A 582 -14.95 -14.36 -9.85
CA GLN A 582 -13.63 -13.96 -10.34
C GLN A 582 -12.91 -15.03 -11.16
N GLY A 583 -12.09 -14.60 -12.11
CA GLY A 583 -11.34 -15.42 -13.05
C GLY A 583 -10.19 -14.63 -13.69
N PHE A 584 -9.59 -15.11 -14.77
CA PHE A 584 -8.59 -14.33 -15.50
C PHE A 584 -8.45 -14.77 -16.97
N VAL A 585 -7.92 -13.85 -17.77
CA VAL A 585 -7.35 -14.14 -19.09
C VAL A 585 -5.84 -14.09 -18.98
N LYS A 586 -5.13 -15.01 -19.62
CA LYS A 586 -3.67 -15.04 -19.64
C LYS A 586 -3.16 -15.32 -21.05
N TRP A 587 -2.26 -14.48 -21.53
CA TRP A 587 -1.52 -14.69 -22.77
C TRP A 587 -0.16 -15.28 -22.44
N THR A 588 0.13 -16.46 -22.96
CA THR A 588 1.38 -17.20 -22.66
C THR A 588 2.21 -17.36 -23.93
N SER A 589 3.50 -17.09 -23.84
CA SER A 589 4.50 -17.44 -24.85
C SER A 589 5.57 -18.35 -24.22
N SER A 590 6.65 -18.65 -24.94
CA SER A 590 7.77 -19.44 -24.41
C SER A 590 8.48 -18.77 -23.23
N LYS A 591 8.46 -17.43 -23.17
CA LYS A 591 9.19 -16.63 -22.16
C LYS A 591 8.26 -15.83 -21.25
N TYR A 592 7.14 -15.35 -21.77
CA TYR A 592 6.28 -14.40 -21.08
C TYR A 592 4.94 -15.02 -20.72
N PHE A 593 4.37 -14.55 -19.61
CA PHE A 593 2.93 -14.66 -19.38
C PHE A 593 2.39 -13.31 -18.96
N VAL A 594 1.25 -12.93 -19.53
CA VAL A 594 0.61 -11.62 -19.37
C VAL A 594 -0.80 -11.89 -18.90
N ARG A 595 -1.06 -11.66 -17.61
CA ARG A 595 -2.34 -12.00 -16.96
C ARG A 595 -3.18 -10.75 -16.73
N SER A 596 -4.47 -10.85 -17.00
CA SER A 596 -5.49 -9.85 -16.67
C SER A 596 -6.58 -10.46 -15.79
N PRO A 597 -6.75 -10.00 -14.54
CA PRO A 597 -7.84 -10.44 -13.67
C PRO A 597 -9.21 -10.08 -14.27
N ILE A 598 -10.20 -10.91 -13.98
CA ILE A 598 -11.62 -10.68 -14.28
C ILE A 598 -12.39 -10.72 -12.96
N VAL A 599 -13.18 -9.68 -12.71
CA VAL A 599 -14.20 -9.66 -11.67
C VAL A 599 -15.56 -9.34 -12.30
N VAL A 600 -16.57 -10.12 -11.95
CA VAL A 600 -17.93 -9.96 -12.45
C VAL A 600 -18.88 -9.80 -11.28
N THR A 601 -19.45 -8.61 -11.14
CA THR A 601 -20.57 -8.35 -10.24
C THR A 601 -21.86 -8.75 -10.95
N LEU A 602 -22.57 -9.72 -10.38
CA LEU A 602 -23.78 -10.27 -10.98
C LEU A 602 -24.97 -9.40 -10.59
N VAL A 603 -25.63 -8.80 -11.58
CA VAL A 603 -26.85 -8.01 -11.36
C VAL A 603 -28.09 -8.83 -11.77
N PRO A 604 -29.26 -8.61 -11.14
CA PRO A 604 -30.48 -9.36 -11.44
C PRO A 604 -30.89 -9.36 -12.91
#